data_AF-A0A8T3WAJ9-F1
#
_entry.id   AF-A0A8T3WAJ9-F1
#
_cell.length_a   1.000
_cell.length_b   1.000
_cell.length_c   1.000
_cell.angle_alpha   90.00
_cell.angle_beta   90.00
_cell.angle_gamma   90.00
#
_symmetry.space_group_name_H-M   'P 1'
#
loop_
_entity.id
_entity.type
_entity.pdbx_description
1 polymer ?
#
loop_
_entity_poly.entity_id
_entity_poly.type
_entity_poly.pdbx_seq_one_letter_code
_entity_poly.pdbx_strand_id
1 'polypeptide(L)' 'MNLKKCPSCSAYTLKEICGKCQKKTKDAHYKFVNVKK' A
#
# COMPACT_ATOMS: atom_id res chain seq x y z
N MET A 1 2.48 7.44 9.79
CA MET A 1 2.71 7.29 8.34
C MET A 1 1.88 6.12 7.86
N ASN A 2 0.96 6.31 6.92
CA ASN A 2 0.12 5.23 6.41
C ASN A 2 0.88 4.42 5.36
N LEU A 3 0.70 3.10 5.39
CA LEU A 3 1.18 2.24 4.34
C LEU A 3 0.41 2.55 3.05
N LYS A 4 1.12 2.82 1.95
CA LYS A 4 0.52 3.04 0.63
C LYS A 4 0.77 1.82 -0.24
N LYS A 5 -0.15 1.54 -1.16
CA LYS A 5 -0.04 0.48 -2.16
C LYS A 5 -0.11 1.08 -3.55
N CYS A 6 0.80 0.65 -4.42
CA CYS A 6 0.72 1.02 -5.83
C CYS A 6 -0.42 0.24 -6.49
N PRO A 7 -1.38 0.92 -7.16
CA PRO A 7 -2.48 0.24 -7.85
C PRO A 7 -2.04 -0.53 -9.09
N SER A 8 -0.86 -0.23 -9.65
CA SER A 8 -0.39 -0.83 -10.91
C SER A 8 0.43 -2.09 -10.71
N CYS A 9 1.27 -2.12 -9.67
CA CYS A 9 2.23 -3.20 -9.45
C CYS A 9 2.09 -3.84 -8.06
N SER A 10 1.03 -3.49 -7.32
CA SER A 10 0.71 -4.00 -5.98
C SER A 10 1.82 -3.87 -4.93
N ALA A 11 2.90 -3.16 -5.24
CA ALA A 11 4.00 -2.93 -4.32
C ALA A 11 3.56 -1.99 -3.19
N TYR A 12 3.95 -2.34 -1.97
CA TYR A 12 3.74 -1.52 -0.79
C TYR A 12 4.90 -0.54 -0.61
N THR A 13 4.59 0.67 -0.17
CA THR A 13 5.57 1.74 0.04
C THR A 13 5.02 2.78 1.00
N LEU A 14 5.88 3.56 1.63
CA LEU A 14 5.50 4.74 2.43
C LEU A 14 5.54 6.03 1.60
N LYS A 15 6.13 5.98 0.40
CA LYS A 15 6.26 7.12 -0.51
C LYS A 15 4.97 7.33 -1.30
N GLU A 16 4.67 8.57 -1.66
CA GLU A 16 3.49 8.93 -2.48
C GLU A 16 3.58 8.42 -3.92
N ILE A 17 4.80 8.21 -4.40
CA ILE A 17 5.10 7.74 -5.74
C ILE A 17 5.76 6.37 -5.63
N CYS A 18 5.27 5.43 -6.42
CA CYS A 18 5.85 4.10 -6.50
C CYS A 18 7.22 4.16 -7.21
N GLY A 19 8.29 3.72 -6.54
CA GLY A 19 9.63 3.76 -7.14
C GLY A 19 9.82 2.85 -8.37
N LYS A 20 8.98 1.82 -8.53
CA LYS A 20 9.03 0.91 -9.70
C LYS A 20 8.23 1.42 -10.89
N CYS A 21 7.09 2.01 -10.59
CA CYS A 21 6.02 2.24 -11.57
C CYS A 21 5.79 3.73 -11.81
N GLN A 22 6.44 4.61 -11.02
CA GLN A 22 6.35 6.07 -11.00
C GLN A 22 4.91 6.65 -10.91
N LYS A 23 3.93 5.80 -10.64
CA LYS A 23 2.52 6.17 -10.42
C LYS A 23 2.27 6.52 -8.96
N LYS A 24 1.28 7.40 -8.73
CA LYS A 24 0.79 7.73 -7.38
C LYS A 24 0.26 6.48 -6.68
N THR A 25 0.72 6.27 -5.45
CA THR A 25 0.29 5.19 -4.58
C THR A 25 -0.95 5.60 -3.81
N LYS A 26 -1.85 4.65 -3.52
CA LYS A 26 -3.08 4.88 -2.75
C LYS A 26 -2.92 4.33 -1.35
N ASP A 27 -3.69 4.82 -0.38
CA ASP A 27 -3.67 4.26 0.97
C ASP A 27 -3.98 2.76 0.96
N ALA A 28 -3.16 1.98 1.65
CA ALA A 28 -3.38 0.56 1.80
C ALA A 28 -4.34 0.36 2.98
N HIS A 29 -5.61 0.08 2.67
CA HIS A 29 -6.56 -0.37 3.69
C HIS A 29 -6.23 -1.82 4.05
N TYR A 30 -5.59 -2.02 5.20
CA TYR A 30 -5.44 -3.34 5.77
C TYR A 30 -6.60 -3.60 6.73
N LYS A 31 -7.34 -4.69 6.51
CA LYS A 31 -8.25 -5.21 7.52
C LYS A 31 -7.38 -5.92 8.53
N PHE A 32 -7.33 -5.42 9.77
CA PHE A 32 -6.84 -6.23 10.88
C PHE A 32 -7.73 -7.46 10.97
N VAL A 33 -7.26 -8.58 10.45
CA VAL A 33 -7.97 -9.85 10.60
C VAL A 33 -7.76 -10.23 12.05
N ASN A 34 -8.78 -10.02 12.88
CA ASN A 34 -8.74 -10.44 14.27
C ASN A 34 -8.87 -11.96 14.27
N VAL A 35 -7.75 -12.67 14.15
CA VAL A 35 -7.69 -14.12 14.23
C VAL A 35 -7.91 -14.49 15.69
N LYS A 36 -9.15 -14.39 16.17
CA LYS A 36 -9.56 -15.03 17.42
C LYS A 36 -9.52 -16.53 17.16
N LYS A 37 -8.52 -17.16 17.76
CA LYS A 37 -8.25 -18.59 17.71
C LYS A 37 -9.25 -19.35 18.58
#